data_AF-A0A1E4EPM9-F1
#
_entry.id   AF-A0A1E4EPM9-F1
#
_cell.length_a   1.000
_cell.length_b   1.000
_cell.length_c   1.000
_cell.angle_alpha   90.00
_cell.angle_beta   90.00
_cell.angle_gamma   90.00
#
_symmetry.space_group_name_H-M   'P 1'
#
loop_
_entity.id
_entity.type
_entity.pdbx_description
1 polymer ?
#
loop_
_entity_poly.entity_id
_entity_poly.type
_entity_poly.pdbx_seq_one_letter_code
_entity_poly.pdbx_strand_id
1 'polypeptide(L)'
;MQELDRLRALADPERAARASARHKSGRETLGVTPAQIEALATEWRGERDLEARIALAEALWDSDVHEARLAAARLLVQARMQPDDGAWAAILDWAPQIDGAEIADAVMSAAARRLVADPARLDQIVPWARSRNPWLRRGLLMATLPWAKMNNPKPGDLEIREAVLALMLRLASDRHGAVRQAAETWLRDLAKRDPARVAAWHEAHDAMAAVEAELPDEDAIDDIPQGASEATSPQDQPPADLPPEGDQER
;
A
#
# COMPACT_ATOMS: atom_id res chain seq x y z
N MET A 1 6.91 -29.74 -10.43
CA MET A 1 7.15 -29.77 -8.96
C MET A 1 5.97 -30.49 -8.34
N GLN A 2 6.21 -31.48 -7.47
CA GLN A 2 5.17 -32.38 -6.96
C GLN A 2 4.02 -31.62 -6.27
N GLU A 3 4.33 -30.58 -5.51
CA GLU A 3 3.35 -29.77 -4.76
C GLU A 3 2.42 -28.99 -5.69
N LEU A 4 2.93 -28.49 -6.81
CA LEU A 4 2.11 -27.85 -7.84
C LEU A 4 1.18 -28.84 -8.52
N ASP A 5 1.65 -30.06 -8.79
CA ASP A 5 0.82 -31.12 -9.36
C ASP A 5 -0.30 -31.54 -8.39
N ARG A 6 -0.03 -31.53 -7.09
CA ARG A 6 -1.05 -31.76 -6.04
C ARG A 6 -2.09 -30.64 -5.99
N LEU A 7 -1.70 -29.38 -6.16
CA LEU A 7 -2.65 -28.27 -6.28
C LEU A 7 -3.52 -28.43 -7.53
N ARG A 8 -2.92 -28.78 -8.67
CA ARG A 8 -3.64 -29.02 -9.93
C ARG A 8 -4.60 -30.21 -9.84
N ALA A 9 -4.25 -31.25 -9.09
CA ALA A 9 -5.14 -32.38 -8.85
C ALA A 9 -6.40 -32.02 -8.04
N LEU A 10 -6.38 -30.90 -7.31
CA LEU A 10 -7.52 -30.36 -6.56
C LEU A 10 -8.29 -29.28 -7.34
N ALA A 11 -7.91 -29.01 -8.59
CA ALA A 11 -8.51 -27.95 -9.37
C ALA A 11 -10.02 -28.17 -9.57
N ASP A 12 -10.77 -27.08 -9.49
CA ASP A 12 -12.19 -27.01 -9.79
C ASP A 12 -12.38 -25.98 -10.91
N PRO A 13 -12.63 -26.42 -12.16
CA PRO A 13 -12.74 -25.53 -13.31
C PRO A 13 -13.84 -24.49 -13.20
N GLU A 14 -14.97 -24.81 -12.55
CA GLU A 14 -16.07 -23.86 -12.41
C GLU A 14 -15.70 -22.75 -11.43
N ARG A 15 -15.07 -23.11 -10.31
CA ARG A 15 -14.55 -22.14 -9.34
C ARG A 15 -13.42 -21.32 -9.92
N ALA A 16 -12.52 -21.96 -10.65
CA ALA A 16 -11.42 -21.31 -11.36
C ALA A 16 -11.93 -20.22 -12.29
N ALA A 17 -12.92 -20.52 -13.13
CA ALA A 17 -13.51 -19.54 -14.05
C ALA A 17 -14.13 -18.35 -13.29
N ARG A 18 -14.88 -18.61 -12.23
CA ARG A 18 -15.48 -17.56 -11.38
C ARG A 18 -14.43 -16.71 -10.66
N ALA A 19 -13.32 -17.31 -10.22
CA ALA A 19 -12.22 -16.64 -9.54
C ALA A 19 -11.39 -15.79 -10.51
N SER A 20 -10.98 -16.38 -11.64
CA SER A 20 -10.19 -15.69 -12.67
C SER A 20 -10.87 -14.42 -13.18
N ALA A 21 -12.20 -14.46 -13.42
CA ALA A 21 -12.99 -13.30 -13.83
C ALA A 21 -12.95 -12.14 -12.82
N ARG A 22 -12.76 -12.44 -11.53
CA ARG A 22 -12.66 -11.45 -10.45
C ARG A 22 -11.25 -10.87 -10.34
N HIS A 23 -10.22 -11.71 -10.47
CA HIS A 23 -8.83 -11.32 -10.28
C HIS A 23 -8.29 -10.44 -11.41
N LYS A 24 -8.73 -10.68 -12.66
CA LYS A 24 -8.31 -9.93 -13.85
C LYS A 24 -6.79 -9.83 -14.05
N SER A 25 -6.02 -10.77 -13.49
CA SER A 25 -4.56 -10.82 -13.58
C SER A 25 -4.06 -11.58 -14.81
N GLY A 26 -4.91 -12.38 -15.47
CA GLY A 26 -4.50 -13.30 -16.54
C GLY A 26 -3.76 -14.55 -16.04
N ARG A 27 -3.57 -14.68 -14.73
CA ARG A 27 -2.87 -15.78 -14.06
C ARG A 27 -3.66 -17.10 -14.12
N GLU A 28 -2.97 -18.23 -14.28
CA GLU A 28 -3.56 -19.57 -14.08
C GLU A 28 -4.23 -19.61 -12.69
N THR A 29 -5.51 -19.97 -12.67
CA THR A 29 -6.32 -20.07 -11.45
C THR A 29 -6.92 -21.46 -11.41
N LEU A 30 -6.74 -22.17 -10.31
CA LEU A 30 -7.13 -23.57 -10.14
C LEU A 30 -8.49 -23.73 -9.46
N GLY A 31 -8.98 -22.71 -8.76
CA GLY A 31 -10.24 -22.79 -8.03
C GLY A 31 -10.15 -23.56 -6.70
N VAL A 32 -8.95 -23.88 -6.21
CA VAL A 32 -8.74 -24.61 -4.95
C VAL A 32 -9.23 -23.77 -3.76
N THR A 33 -9.87 -24.40 -2.77
CA THR A 33 -10.35 -23.68 -1.58
C THR A 33 -9.23 -23.22 -0.65
N PRO A 34 -9.45 -22.15 0.14
CA PRO A 34 -8.55 -21.80 1.25
C PRO A 34 -8.35 -22.95 2.26
N ALA A 35 -9.36 -23.79 2.47
CA ALA A 35 -9.28 -24.94 3.38
C ALA A 35 -8.36 -26.04 2.84
N GLN A 36 -8.44 -26.34 1.54
CA GLN A 36 -7.54 -27.29 0.87
C GLN A 36 -6.10 -26.78 0.86
N ILE A 37 -5.90 -25.49 0.55
CA ILE A 37 -4.58 -24.86 0.62
C ILE A 37 -4.00 -24.97 2.04
N GLU A 38 -4.83 -24.74 3.07
CA GLU A 38 -4.37 -24.85 4.45
C GLU A 38 -4.01 -26.28 4.87
N ALA A 39 -4.77 -27.27 4.40
CA ALA A 39 -4.46 -28.69 4.64
C ALA A 39 -3.09 -29.04 4.03
N LEU A 40 -2.86 -28.70 2.75
CA LEU A 40 -1.58 -28.92 2.07
C LEU A 40 -0.42 -28.17 2.73
N ALA A 41 -0.59 -26.88 3.03
CA ALA A 41 0.45 -26.09 3.67
C ALA A 41 0.79 -26.59 5.09
N THR A 42 -0.16 -27.20 5.80
CA THR A 42 0.09 -27.81 7.10
C THR A 42 0.89 -29.10 6.97
N GLU A 43 0.54 -29.96 6.02
CA GLU A 43 1.27 -31.17 5.70
C GLU A 43 2.72 -30.85 5.29
N TRP A 44 2.91 -29.97 4.29
CA TRP A 44 4.25 -29.63 3.78
C TRP A 44 5.15 -28.99 4.83
N ARG A 45 4.58 -28.24 5.80
CA ARG A 45 5.31 -27.71 6.96
C ARG A 45 5.76 -28.80 7.92
N GLY A 46 4.99 -29.87 8.08
CA GLY A 46 5.34 -30.98 8.97
C GLY A 46 6.46 -31.88 8.42
N GLU A 47 6.62 -31.90 7.10
CA GLU A 47 7.59 -32.75 6.39
C GLU A 47 8.96 -32.08 6.17
N ARG A 48 9.06 -30.77 6.45
CA ARG A 48 10.21 -29.95 6.04
C ARG A 48 10.75 -29.14 7.20
N ASP A 49 12.06 -28.95 7.19
CA ASP A 49 12.67 -27.89 7.97
C ASP A 49 12.36 -26.50 7.38
N LEU A 50 12.85 -25.46 8.05
CA LEU A 50 12.57 -24.09 7.67
C LEU A 50 13.17 -23.70 6.32
N GLU A 51 14.39 -24.15 6.02
CA GLU A 51 15.10 -23.82 4.78
C GLU A 51 14.37 -24.44 3.58
N ALA A 52 14.09 -25.75 3.63
CA ALA A 52 13.37 -26.45 2.57
C ALA A 52 11.94 -25.90 2.37
N ARG A 53 11.32 -25.39 3.44
CA ARG A 53 10.02 -24.73 3.37
C ARG A 53 10.08 -23.38 2.67
N ILE A 54 11.09 -22.56 2.95
CA ILE A 54 11.26 -21.26 2.27
C ILE A 54 11.51 -21.51 0.78
N ALA A 55 12.40 -22.45 0.45
CA ALA A 55 12.66 -22.83 -0.94
C ALA A 55 11.40 -23.34 -1.68
N LEU A 56 10.56 -24.13 -1.00
CA LEU A 56 9.28 -24.55 -1.57
C LEU A 56 8.34 -23.36 -1.78
N ALA A 57 8.28 -22.42 -0.84
CA ALA A 57 7.43 -21.25 -0.96
C ALA A 57 7.86 -20.36 -2.15
N GLU A 58 9.16 -20.15 -2.34
CA GLU A 58 9.72 -19.45 -3.50
C GLU A 58 9.36 -20.17 -4.81
N ALA A 59 9.58 -21.49 -4.89
CA ALA A 59 9.24 -22.26 -6.09
C ALA A 59 7.74 -22.26 -6.42
N LEU A 60 6.86 -22.27 -5.40
CA LEU A 60 5.42 -22.11 -5.58
C LEU A 60 5.05 -20.71 -6.05
N TRP A 61 5.70 -19.68 -5.53
CA TRP A 61 5.49 -18.30 -5.94
C TRP A 61 5.86 -18.08 -7.42
N ASP A 62 7.03 -18.57 -7.82
CA ASP A 62 7.60 -18.46 -9.16
C ASP A 62 6.83 -19.22 -10.22
N SER A 63 6.02 -20.21 -9.83
CA SER A 63 5.13 -20.92 -10.75
C SER A 63 4.04 -20.03 -11.38
N ASP A 64 3.81 -18.84 -10.79
CA ASP A 64 2.79 -17.87 -11.21
C ASP A 64 1.39 -18.50 -11.37
N VAL A 65 1.03 -19.42 -10.47
CA VAL A 65 -0.33 -19.95 -10.33
C VAL A 65 -0.98 -19.32 -9.10
N HIS A 66 -2.23 -18.85 -9.21
CA HIS A 66 -2.89 -18.06 -8.15
C HIS A 66 -2.87 -18.78 -6.81
N GLU A 67 -3.35 -20.02 -6.76
CA GLU A 67 -3.40 -20.80 -5.53
C GLU A 67 -2.03 -21.30 -5.08
N ALA A 68 -1.04 -21.38 -5.98
CA ALA A 68 0.34 -21.65 -5.60
C ALA A 68 0.97 -20.44 -4.87
N ARG A 69 0.71 -19.20 -5.31
CA ARG A 69 1.12 -17.99 -4.57
C ARG A 69 0.43 -17.89 -3.20
N LEU A 70 -0.84 -18.26 -3.10
CA LEU A 70 -1.54 -18.34 -1.81
C LEU A 70 -0.90 -19.40 -0.89
N ALA A 71 -0.58 -20.58 -1.43
CA ALA A 71 0.09 -21.64 -0.68
C ALA A 71 1.51 -21.25 -0.24
N ALA A 72 2.28 -20.58 -1.12
CA ALA A 72 3.60 -20.02 -0.82
C ALA A 72 3.56 -19.10 0.40
N ALA A 73 2.66 -18.11 0.39
CA ALA A 73 2.48 -17.23 1.55
C ALA A 73 2.06 -18.02 2.80
N ARG A 74 1.17 -19.01 2.65
CA ARG A 74 0.66 -19.83 3.76
C ARG A 74 1.73 -20.67 4.44
N LEU A 75 2.69 -21.21 3.69
CA LEU A 75 3.86 -21.92 4.24
C LEU A 75 4.64 -21.06 5.22
N LEU A 76 4.70 -19.75 4.96
CA LEU A 76 5.38 -18.81 5.82
C LEU A 76 4.53 -18.34 7.00
N VAL A 77 3.23 -18.64 7.10
CA VAL A 77 2.39 -18.19 8.23
C VAL A 77 2.62 -19.05 9.47
N GLN A 78 3.62 -18.68 10.27
CA GLN A 78 3.94 -19.29 11.57
C GLN A 78 4.41 -18.20 12.54
N ALA A 79 3.90 -18.22 13.77
CA ALA A 79 4.21 -17.19 14.77
C ALA A 79 5.64 -17.33 15.34
N ARG A 80 6.10 -18.56 15.56
CA ARG A 80 7.45 -18.86 16.05
C ARG A 80 8.27 -19.41 14.89
N MET A 81 9.00 -18.54 14.22
CA MET A 81 9.90 -18.85 13.11
C MET A 81 11.22 -18.15 13.38
N GLN A 82 12.32 -18.91 13.53
CA GLN A 82 13.65 -18.37 13.75
C GLN A 82 14.70 -19.35 13.18
N PRO A 83 15.73 -18.87 12.45
CA PRO A 83 15.86 -17.49 11.93
C PRO A 83 14.78 -17.21 10.86
N ASP A 84 14.20 -16.01 10.81
CA ASP A 84 13.12 -15.69 9.85
C ASP A 84 13.53 -14.74 8.72
N ASP A 85 14.83 -14.44 8.58
CA ASP A 85 15.34 -13.51 7.58
C ASP A 85 15.04 -13.95 6.14
N GLY A 86 15.18 -15.24 5.82
CA GLY A 86 14.82 -15.76 4.50
C GLY A 86 13.33 -15.61 4.18
N ALA A 87 12.46 -15.85 5.17
CA ALA A 87 11.03 -15.63 5.00
C ALA A 87 10.68 -14.15 4.86
N TRP A 88 11.41 -13.26 5.53
CA TRP A 88 11.25 -11.82 5.37
C TRP A 88 11.72 -11.34 4.00
N ALA A 89 12.87 -11.82 3.52
CA ALA A 89 13.40 -11.52 2.20
C ALA A 89 12.42 -11.93 1.08
N ALA A 90 11.86 -13.14 1.15
CA ALA A 90 10.84 -13.61 0.22
C ALA A 90 9.61 -12.68 0.21
N ILE A 91 9.12 -12.24 1.37
CA ILE A 91 7.97 -11.32 1.47
C ILE A 91 8.26 -9.99 0.76
N LEU A 92 9.46 -9.44 0.93
CA LEU A 92 9.85 -8.18 0.28
C LEU A 92 10.00 -8.32 -1.23
N ASP A 93 10.51 -9.46 -1.71
CA ASP A 93 10.60 -9.77 -3.14
C ASP A 93 9.21 -9.92 -3.79
N TRP A 94 8.28 -10.53 -3.07
CA TRP A 94 6.91 -10.75 -3.53
C TRP A 94 6.06 -9.50 -3.50
N ALA A 95 6.29 -8.60 -2.54
CA ALA A 95 5.53 -7.37 -2.34
C ALA A 95 5.29 -6.54 -3.63
N PRO A 96 6.31 -6.17 -4.44
CA PRO A 96 6.10 -5.41 -5.67
C PRO A 96 5.27 -6.15 -6.73
N GLN A 97 5.16 -7.48 -6.64
CA GLN A 97 4.44 -8.34 -7.59
C GLN A 97 2.97 -8.57 -7.21
N ILE A 98 2.51 -8.04 -6.06
CA ILE A 98 1.13 -8.21 -5.59
C ILE A 98 0.16 -7.44 -6.48
N ASP A 99 -0.82 -8.14 -7.04
CA ASP A 99 -1.78 -7.62 -8.00
C ASP A 99 -3.25 -7.79 -7.59
N GLY A 100 -3.51 -8.39 -6.43
CA GLY A 100 -4.88 -8.64 -5.95
C GLY A 100 -5.00 -8.80 -4.45
N ALA A 101 -6.22 -8.57 -3.94
CA ALA A 101 -6.54 -8.59 -2.51
C ALA A 101 -6.21 -9.91 -1.83
N GLU A 102 -6.52 -11.06 -2.44
CA GLU A 102 -6.31 -12.37 -1.82
C GLU A 102 -4.82 -12.68 -1.61
N ILE A 103 -4.00 -12.42 -2.63
CA ILE A 103 -2.54 -12.56 -2.53
C ILE A 103 -1.99 -11.55 -1.52
N ALA A 104 -2.45 -10.29 -1.57
CA ALA A 104 -2.05 -9.27 -0.61
C ALA A 104 -2.32 -9.73 0.83
N ASP A 105 -3.54 -10.14 1.15
CA ASP A 105 -3.92 -10.53 2.51
C ASP A 105 -3.15 -11.79 2.96
N ALA A 106 -2.87 -12.74 2.04
CA ALA A 106 -2.06 -13.92 2.34
C ALA A 106 -0.61 -13.55 2.68
N VAL A 107 0.06 -12.73 1.85
CA VAL A 107 1.43 -12.26 2.07
C VAL A 107 1.51 -11.42 3.35
N MET A 108 0.51 -10.57 3.62
CA MET A 108 0.53 -9.68 4.78
C MET A 108 0.22 -10.41 6.10
N SER A 109 -0.54 -11.50 6.07
CA SER A 109 -0.66 -12.41 7.23
C SER A 109 0.69 -12.98 7.64
N ALA A 110 1.49 -13.33 6.64
CA ALA A 110 2.88 -13.72 6.79
C ALA A 110 3.71 -12.54 7.35
N ALA A 111 3.76 -11.40 6.65
CA ALA A 111 4.52 -10.21 7.06
C ALA A 111 4.23 -9.76 8.50
N ALA A 112 2.96 -9.76 8.90
CA ALA A 112 2.53 -9.38 10.25
C ALA A 112 3.24 -10.17 11.36
N ARG A 113 3.52 -11.47 11.16
CA ARG A 113 4.23 -12.28 12.17
C ARG A 113 5.71 -11.91 12.25
N ARG A 114 6.32 -11.56 11.11
CA ARG A 114 7.73 -11.12 11.03
C ARG A 114 7.92 -9.75 11.66
N LEU A 115 7.00 -8.82 11.40
CA LEU A 115 7.04 -7.48 11.98
C LEU A 115 6.83 -7.51 13.50
N VAL A 116 5.93 -8.36 14.00
CA VAL A 116 5.75 -8.49 15.46
C VAL A 116 6.97 -9.13 16.12
N ALA A 117 7.67 -10.04 15.43
CA ALA A 117 8.90 -10.64 15.93
C ALA A 117 10.09 -9.67 15.92
N ASP A 118 10.19 -8.85 14.87
CA ASP A 118 11.22 -7.82 14.71
C ASP A 118 10.60 -6.52 14.16
N PRO A 119 10.20 -5.58 15.05
CA PRO A 119 9.59 -4.32 14.64
C PRO A 119 10.51 -3.38 13.85
N ALA A 120 11.84 -3.56 13.89
CA ALA A 120 12.77 -2.72 13.13
C ALA A 120 12.55 -2.85 11.60
N ARG A 121 11.93 -3.94 11.16
CA ARG A 121 11.54 -4.17 9.76
C ARG A 121 10.44 -3.24 9.26
N LEU A 122 9.75 -2.50 10.14
CA LEU A 122 8.72 -1.54 9.73
C LEU A 122 9.26 -0.46 8.79
N ASP A 123 10.50 0.00 8.99
CA ASP A 123 11.13 1.03 8.17
C ASP A 123 11.21 0.62 6.68
N GLN A 124 11.27 -0.68 6.40
CA GLN A 124 11.34 -1.21 5.04
C GLN A 124 9.98 -1.16 4.33
N ILE A 125 8.86 -1.16 5.08
CA ILE A 125 7.50 -1.20 4.51
C ILE A 125 6.74 0.12 4.67
N VAL A 126 7.16 1.03 5.57
CA VAL A 126 6.57 2.38 5.69
C VAL A 126 6.49 3.11 4.34
N PRO A 127 7.49 3.05 3.43
CA PRO A 127 7.39 3.64 2.11
C PRO A 127 6.20 3.15 1.26
N TRP A 128 5.65 1.97 1.56
CA TRP A 128 4.48 1.43 0.86
C TRP A 128 3.25 2.31 0.98
N ALA A 129 3.12 3.12 2.05
CA ALA A 129 2.04 4.09 2.22
C ALA A 129 1.92 5.07 1.04
N ARG A 130 3.02 5.33 0.32
CA ARG A 130 3.07 6.22 -0.84
C ARG A 130 3.17 5.48 -2.18
N SER A 131 3.09 4.15 -2.16
CA SER A 131 3.22 3.35 -3.37
C SER A 131 2.07 3.63 -4.34
N ARG A 132 2.36 3.57 -5.65
CA ARG A 132 1.30 3.59 -6.68
C ARG A 132 0.44 2.33 -6.63
N ASN A 133 0.99 1.21 -6.16
CA ASN A 133 0.27 -0.05 -6.01
C ASN A 133 -0.67 0.03 -4.78
N PRO A 134 -2.01 -0.01 -4.98
CA PRO A 134 -2.96 0.04 -3.88
C PRO A 134 -2.86 -1.15 -2.93
N TRP A 135 -2.38 -2.30 -3.40
CA TRP A 135 -2.23 -3.50 -2.57
C TRP A 135 -1.07 -3.39 -1.59
N LEU A 136 -0.05 -2.59 -1.90
CA LEU A 136 1.02 -2.27 -0.95
C LEU A 136 0.54 -1.28 0.12
N ARG A 137 -0.23 -0.25 -0.27
CA ARG A 137 -0.85 0.69 0.67
C ARG A 137 -1.81 -0.01 1.62
N ARG A 138 -2.72 -0.84 1.08
CA ARG A 138 -3.58 -1.75 1.87
C ARG A 138 -2.74 -2.69 2.72
N GLY A 139 -1.73 -3.30 2.12
CA GLY A 139 -0.92 -4.34 2.74
C GLY A 139 -0.19 -3.84 3.98
N LEU A 140 0.35 -2.63 3.95
CA LEU A 140 0.92 -1.95 5.11
C LEU A 140 -0.04 -1.93 6.31
N LEU A 141 -1.31 -1.58 6.08
CA LEU A 141 -2.33 -1.54 7.14
C LEU A 141 -2.66 -2.94 7.66
N MET A 142 -2.70 -3.94 6.77
CA MET A 142 -2.97 -5.33 7.18
C MET A 142 -1.79 -5.98 7.90
N ALA A 143 -0.56 -5.67 7.49
CA ALA A 143 0.66 -6.14 8.13
C ALA A 143 0.83 -5.55 9.55
N THR A 144 0.38 -4.31 9.76
CA THR A 144 0.43 -3.62 11.06
C THR A 144 -0.85 -3.77 11.91
N LEU A 145 -1.86 -4.50 11.42
CA LEU A 145 -3.09 -4.80 12.16
C LEU A 145 -2.88 -5.44 13.54
N PRO A 146 -1.83 -6.26 13.81
CA PRO A 146 -1.58 -6.78 15.15
C PRO A 146 -1.52 -5.70 16.23
N TRP A 147 -0.91 -4.53 15.94
CA TRP A 147 -0.79 -3.43 16.90
C TRP A 147 -2.13 -2.80 17.29
N ALA A 148 -3.12 -2.79 16.40
CA ALA A 148 -4.49 -2.38 16.77
C ALA A 148 -5.16 -3.38 17.73
N LYS A 149 -4.84 -4.67 17.58
CA LYS A 149 -5.47 -5.77 18.33
C LYS A 149 -4.84 -6.04 19.69
N MET A 150 -3.61 -5.56 19.93
CA MET A 150 -2.87 -5.78 21.18
C MET A 150 -3.64 -5.25 22.40
N ASN A 151 -3.84 -6.13 23.39
CA ASN A 151 -4.47 -5.77 24.66
C ASN A 151 -3.55 -4.94 25.56
N ASN A 152 -2.29 -5.35 25.65
CA ASN A 152 -1.30 -4.78 26.58
C ASN A 152 -0.06 -4.35 25.80
N PRO A 153 -0.16 -3.31 24.95
CA PRO A 153 0.97 -2.81 24.16
C PRO A 153 2.06 -2.27 25.11
N LYS A 154 3.32 -2.55 24.79
CA LYS A 154 4.48 -1.93 25.45
C LYS A 154 4.69 -0.50 24.92
N PRO A 155 5.55 0.33 25.53
CA PRO A 155 5.83 1.67 25.02
C PRO A 155 6.20 1.72 23.52
N GLY A 156 7.10 0.84 23.06
CA GLY A 156 7.44 0.77 21.63
C GLY A 156 6.27 0.30 20.73
N ASP A 157 5.36 -0.53 21.24
CA ASP A 157 4.15 -0.91 20.49
C ASP A 157 3.17 0.27 20.36
N LEU A 158 3.11 1.15 21.37
CA LEU A 158 2.33 2.37 21.32
C LEU A 158 2.91 3.36 20.30
N GLU A 159 4.24 3.52 20.27
CA GLU A 159 4.90 4.35 19.26
C GLU A 159 4.60 3.89 17.84
N ILE A 160 4.66 2.57 17.59
CA ILE A 160 4.28 1.98 16.29
C ILE A 160 2.80 2.25 15.98
N ARG A 161 1.92 2.12 16.98
CA ARG A 161 0.50 2.40 16.82
C ARG A 161 0.25 3.85 16.41
N GLU A 162 0.92 4.82 17.04
CA GLU A 162 0.82 6.24 16.66
C GLU A 162 1.39 6.50 15.26
N ALA A 163 2.51 5.88 14.90
CA ALA A 163 3.08 6.00 13.56
C ALA A 163 2.11 5.50 12.47
N VAL A 164 1.43 4.38 12.71
CA VAL A 164 0.43 3.84 11.79
C VAL A 164 -0.82 4.74 11.72
N LEU A 165 -1.30 5.25 12.86
CA LEU A 165 -2.40 6.24 12.92
C LEU A 165 -2.09 7.49 12.09
N ALA A 166 -0.87 8.01 12.19
CA ALA A 166 -0.42 9.16 11.39
C ALA A 166 -0.41 8.87 9.88
N LEU A 167 0.04 7.67 9.47
CA LEU A 167 -0.03 7.24 8.07
C LEU A 167 -1.48 7.12 7.58
N MET A 168 -2.38 6.62 8.44
CA MET A 168 -3.78 6.43 8.09
C MET A 168 -4.55 7.72 7.84
N LEU A 169 -4.11 8.87 8.37
CA LEU A 169 -4.76 10.16 8.07
C LEU A 169 -4.88 10.40 6.57
N ARG A 170 -3.89 9.98 5.77
CA ARG A 170 -3.98 10.05 4.30
C ARG A 170 -4.64 8.82 3.68
N LEU A 171 -4.36 7.63 4.20
CA LEU A 171 -4.85 6.38 3.62
C LEU A 171 -6.37 6.18 3.80
N ALA A 172 -6.99 6.83 4.78
CA ALA A 172 -8.44 6.81 4.99
C ALA A 172 -9.21 7.50 3.85
N SER A 173 -8.59 8.49 3.20
CA SER A 173 -9.14 9.20 2.03
C SER A 173 -8.62 8.66 0.70
N ASP A 174 -7.99 7.47 0.68
CA ASP A 174 -7.38 6.92 -0.53
C ASP A 174 -8.40 6.70 -1.65
N ARG A 175 -8.05 7.00 -2.90
CA ARG A 175 -8.91 6.77 -4.08
C ARG A 175 -9.37 5.32 -4.22
N HIS A 176 -8.56 4.35 -3.78
CA HIS A 176 -8.85 2.93 -3.90
C HIS A 176 -9.63 2.41 -2.69
N GLY A 177 -10.86 1.95 -2.91
CA GLY A 177 -11.76 1.52 -1.83
C GLY A 177 -11.21 0.43 -0.91
N ALA A 178 -10.39 -0.51 -1.43
CA ALA A 178 -9.78 -1.54 -0.60
C ALA A 178 -8.76 -1.01 0.42
N VAL A 179 -8.16 0.16 0.17
CA VAL A 179 -7.24 0.81 1.11
C VAL A 179 -8.06 1.47 2.22
N ARG A 180 -9.12 2.22 1.86
CA ARG A 180 -10.05 2.81 2.84
C ARG A 180 -10.66 1.75 3.76
N GLN A 181 -11.12 0.64 3.19
CA GLN A 181 -11.67 -0.48 3.97
C GLN A 181 -10.66 -1.09 4.97
N ALA A 182 -9.37 -1.10 4.61
CA ALA A 182 -8.32 -1.56 5.49
C ALA A 182 -8.08 -0.58 6.65
N ALA A 183 -8.09 0.74 6.40
CA ALA A 183 -8.03 1.76 7.45
C ALA A 183 -9.21 1.63 8.42
N GLU A 184 -10.44 1.52 7.91
CA GLU A 184 -11.63 1.29 8.72
C GLU A 184 -11.51 0.01 9.58
N THR A 185 -10.95 -1.05 9.02
CA THR A 185 -10.78 -2.31 9.75
C THR A 185 -9.78 -2.18 10.89
N TRP A 186 -8.68 -1.48 10.63
CA TRP A 186 -7.67 -1.21 11.64
C TRP A 186 -8.25 -0.36 12.77
N LEU A 187 -8.96 0.73 12.46
CA LEU A 187 -9.59 1.62 13.45
C LEU A 187 -10.69 0.90 14.23
N ARG A 188 -11.51 0.08 13.58
CA ARG A 188 -12.54 -0.74 14.24
C ARG A 188 -11.96 -1.72 15.25
N ASP A 189 -10.81 -2.33 14.94
CA ASP A 189 -10.13 -3.22 15.87
C ASP A 189 -9.45 -2.45 17.01
N LEU A 190 -8.86 -1.27 16.74
CA LEU A 190 -8.31 -0.41 17.80
C LEU A 190 -9.41 0.10 18.74
N ALA A 191 -10.58 0.48 18.23
CA ALA A 191 -11.67 1.04 19.03
C ALA A 191 -12.16 0.08 20.12
N LYS A 192 -11.98 -1.24 19.95
CA LYS A 192 -12.26 -2.26 20.98
C LYS A 192 -11.31 -2.19 22.17
N ARG A 193 -10.18 -1.48 22.06
CA ARG A 193 -9.12 -1.35 23.06
C ARG A 193 -8.97 0.08 23.55
N ASP A 194 -9.02 1.03 22.63
CA ASP A 194 -8.80 2.46 22.89
C ASP A 194 -9.76 3.32 22.05
N PRO A 195 -11.05 3.38 22.43
CA PRO A 195 -12.04 4.16 21.69
C PRO A 195 -11.77 5.67 21.74
N ALA A 196 -11.17 6.17 22.82
CA ALA A 196 -10.81 7.58 22.96
C ALA A 196 -9.75 7.98 21.92
N ARG A 197 -8.76 7.12 21.67
CA ARG A 197 -7.77 7.38 20.63
C ARG A 197 -8.35 7.39 19.22
N VAL A 198 -9.28 6.49 18.94
CA VAL A 198 -9.95 6.46 17.64
C VAL A 198 -10.80 7.71 17.45
N ALA A 199 -11.49 8.20 18.48
CA ALA A 199 -12.21 9.47 18.43
C ALA A 199 -11.28 10.66 18.14
N ALA A 200 -10.15 10.77 18.86
CA ALA A 200 -9.16 11.81 18.63
C ALA A 200 -8.56 11.75 17.21
N TRP A 201 -8.36 10.54 16.66
CA TRP A 201 -7.93 10.36 15.28
C TRP A 201 -8.97 10.86 14.27
N HIS A 202 -10.26 10.61 14.51
CA HIS A 202 -11.34 11.13 13.64
C HIS A 202 -11.38 12.66 13.64
N GLU A 203 -11.26 13.30 14.81
CA GLU A 203 -11.18 14.77 14.90
C GLU A 203 -10.00 15.33 14.07
N ALA A 204 -8.83 14.67 14.15
CA ALA A 204 -7.66 15.06 13.38
C ALA A 204 -7.85 14.83 11.86
N HIS A 205 -8.51 13.74 11.47
CA HIS A 205 -8.80 13.43 10.07
C HIS A 205 -9.79 14.43 9.47
N ASP A 206 -10.86 14.75 10.19
CA ASP A 206 -11.87 15.73 9.76
C ASP A 206 -11.26 17.14 9.62
N ALA A 207 -10.40 17.54 10.56
CA ALA A 207 -9.68 18.81 10.48
C ALA A 207 -8.75 18.88 9.25
N MET A 208 -8.07 17.79 8.90
CA MET A 208 -7.26 17.73 7.68
C MET A 208 -8.10 17.81 6.42
N ALA A 209 -9.24 17.11 6.37
CA ALA A 209 -10.14 17.13 5.22
C ALA A 209 -10.76 18.51 4.99
N ALA A 210 -11.08 19.25 6.06
CA ALA A 210 -11.58 20.62 5.96
C ALA A 210 -10.56 21.57 5.32
N VAL A 211 -9.29 21.47 5.71
CA VAL A 211 -8.19 22.27 5.14
C VAL A 211 -8.01 21.96 3.65
N GLU A 212 -8.07 20.69 3.26
CA GLU A 212 -7.94 20.26 1.86
C GLU A 212 -9.10 20.77 0.99
N ALA A 213 -10.31 20.85 1.55
CA ALA A 213 -11.49 21.40 0.87
C ALA A 213 -11.45 22.93 0.70
N GLU A 214 -10.68 23.65 1.52
CA GLU A 214 -10.50 25.10 1.44
C GLU A 214 -9.42 25.53 0.42
N LEU A 215 -8.57 24.60 -0.03
CA LEU A 215 -7.61 24.87 -1.09
C LEU A 215 -8.34 24.97 -2.44
N PRO A 216 -8.12 26.04 -3.23
CA PRO A 216 -8.71 26.15 -4.56
C PRO A 216 -8.22 25.00 -5.45
N ASP A 217 -9.13 24.44 -6.26
CA ASP A 217 -8.79 23.44 -7.28
C ASP A 217 -7.60 23.94 -8.11
N GLU A 218 -6.47 23.22 -8.12
CA GLU A 218 -5.33 23.56 -8.98
C GLU A 218 -5.73 23.57 -10.48
N ASP A 219 -6.76 22.82 -10.86
CA ASP A 219 -7.37 22.82 -12.19
C ASP A 219 -8.21 24.08 -12.49
N ALA A 220 -8.56 24.89 -11.48
CA ALA A 220 -9.27 26.16 -11.66
C ALA A 220 -8.32 27.36 -11.88
N ILE A 221 -7.01 27.15 -11.79
CA ILE A 221 -5.99 28.21 -11.98
C ILE A 221 -5.63 28.39 -13.48
N ASP A 222 -6.04 27.48 -14.36
CA ASP A 222 -5.76 27.55 -15.80
C ASP A 222 -6.73 28.46 -16.60
N ASP A 223 -7.73 29.08 -15.97
CA ASP A 223 -8.65 30.03 -16.63
C ASP A 223 -8.23 31.51 -16.38
N ILE A 224 -6.94 31.78 -16.51
CA ILE A 224 -6.46 33.16 -16.71
C ILE A 224 -6.60 33.45 -18.21
N PRO A 225 -7.43 34.42 -18.63
CA PRO A 225 -7.52 34.79 -20.03
C PRO A 225 -6.14 35.27 -20.50
N GLN A 226 -5.52 34.52 -21.43
CA GLN A 226 -4.38 35.02 -22.20
C GLN A 226 -4.88 36.11 -23.14
N GLY A 227 -4.96 37.33 -22.63
CA GLY A 227 -5.52 38.46 -23.38
C GLY A 227 -5.09 39.80 -22.81
N ALA A 228 -3.79 40.11 -22.89
CA ALA A 228 -3.25 41.45 -23.12
C ALA A 228 -1.70 41.41 -23.06
N SER A 229 -1.08 40.86 -24.09
CA SER A 229 0.27 41.29 -24.48
C SER A 229 0.13 41.98 -25.84
N GLU A 230 -0.24 43.25 -25.80
CA GLU A 230 0.03 44.14 -26.92
C GLU A 230 1.10 45.14 -26.47
N ALA A 231 2.28 44.93 -27.03
CA ALA A 231 3.37 45.88 -27.03
C ALA A 231 2.89 47.22 -27.60
N THR A 232 3.07 48.30 -26.84
CA THR A 232 3.11 49.65 -27.43
C THR A 232 4.56 50.09 -27.45
N SER A 233 5.20 49.96 -28.62
CA SER A 233 6.45 50.66 -28.91
C SER A 233 6.16 52.14 -29.18
N PRO A 234 7.02 53.08 -28.75
CA PRO A 234 6.75 54.51 -28.88
C PRO A 234 7.39 55.08 -30.16
N GLN A 235 6.60 55.41 -31.18
CA GLN A 235 7.02 56.29 -32.29
C GLN A 235 5.84 57.09 -32.84
N ASP A 236 5.80 58.38 -32.48
CA ASP A 236 5.56 59.55 -33.36
C ASP A 236 5.00 60.73 -32.55
N GLN A 237 5.91 61.64 -32.16
CA GLN A 237 5.54 63.03 -31.88
C GLN A 237 6.39 63.95 -32.78
N PRO A 238 5.74 64.93 -33.46
CA PRO A 238 6.39 65.86 -34.39
C PRO A 238 7.21 66.95 -33.66
N PRO A 239 8.12 67.66 -34.36
CA PRO A 239 9.09 68.54 -33.72
C PRO A 239 8.44 69.84 -33.26
N ALA A 240 8.80 70.31 -32.06
CA ALA A 240 8.40 71.62 -31.56
C ALA A 240 9.64 72.44 -31.17
N ASP A 241 9.88 73.47 -31.96
CA ASP A 241 10.55 74.77 -31.73
C ASP A 241 11.72 74.88 -30.73
N LEU A 242 12.90 75.10 -31.32
CA LEU A 242 14.04 75.77 -30.70
C LEU A 242 13.74 77.26 -30.47
N PRO A 243 14.07 77.85 -29.31
CA PRO A 243 14.18 79.31 -29.18
C PRO A 243 15.50 79.82 -29.80
N PRO A 244 15.57 81.09 -30.23
CA PRO A 244 16.70 81.63 -30.97
C PRO A 244 17.90 81.98 -30.09
N GLU A 245 19.03 82.08 -30.78
CA GLU A 245 20.39 82.36 -30.33
C GLU A 245 20.54 83.56 -29.38
N GLY A 246 21.47 83.41 -28.43
CA GLY A 246 22.11 84.51 -27.72
C GLY A 246 23.60 84.54 -28.09
N ASP A 247 24.03 85.74 -28.49
CA ASP A 247 25.26 86.10 -29.17
C ASP A 247 26.60 85.74 -28.52
N GLN A 248 27.56 85.59 -29.43
CA GLN A 248 28.98 85.99 -29.39
C GLN A 248 29.43 86.84 -28.19
N GLU A 249 30.64 86.57 -27.69
CA GLU A 249 31.76 87.50 -27.83
C GLU A 249 33.13 86.82 -27.57
N ARG A 250 33.98 86.88 -28.60
CA ARG A 250 35.45 87.02 -28.63
C ARG A 250 36.35 85.91 -28.09
#